data_AF-A0A0M1JAU2-F1
#
_entry.id   AF-A0A0M1JAU2-F1
#
_cell.length_a   1.000
_cell.length_b   1.000
_cell.length_c   1.000
_cell.angle_alpha   90.00
_cell.angle_beta   90.00
_cell.angle_gamma   90.00
#
_symmetry.space_group_name_H-M   'P 1'
#
loop_
_entity.id
_entity.type
_entity.pdbx_description
1 polymer ?
#
loop_
_entity_poly.entity_id
_entity_poly.type
_entity_poly.pdbx_seq_one_letter_code
_entity_poly.pdbx_strand_id
1 'polypeptide(L)'
;MLSRVEIYADGACKGNPGPGGWGVIIRIDGTDRELCGGDPYTTNNRMELMAVIKGLETLSAPSNVHIITDSKYVKEGMTKYIDKWISTGKLFSQKKSFKNYDLWERLYKLASAQQKVEWSWVRGHSGHPENERADWLANQGVSTIGKTVESTAMDNIDLSDFTSENSDLEHFNGIIDEQVHNKRQIVLDTETTGLSAEQGHRIIEIGAVELVNRRLTGNNFHHYLQPEREIDAGAIQVHGITREALADKPLFSSIAAELIDYLRGAELIMHNAQFDIGFLNAELKRWCDSIDKPAISITDICSVVDTLDMARREYPGQRNSLDILCKRYNIDNSKRTLHGALLDAELLANVYLAMTGGQTTLIWMSEGNVNNGTSNSSSKVKSRRENLSLPVIQANAEESSSHQQLLQRIDKKSSGKCLWLQ
;
A
#
# COMPACT_ATOMS: atom_id res chain seq x y z
N MET A 1 -33.68 -17.66 15.37
CA MET A 1 -32.59 -18.38 16.05
C MET A 1 -31.31 -17.79 15.50
N LEU A 2 -30.35 -17.40 16.33
CA LEU A 2 -29.07 -16.89 15.80
C LEU A 2 -28.36 -18.05 15.10
N SER A 3 -27.94 -17.84 13.85
CA SER A 3 -27.19 -18.84 13.10
C SER A 3 -25.89 -19.16 13.85
N ARG A 4 -25.62 -20.45 14.00
CA ARG A 4 -24.36 -20.93 14.57
C ARG A 4 -23.35 -20.97 13.43
N VAL A 5 -22.27 -20.23 13.57
CA VAL A 5 -21.23 -20.11 12.55
C VAL A 5 -19.97 -20.78 13.06
N GLU A 6 -19.42 -21.72 12.29
CA GLU A 6 -18.09 -22.30 12.55
C GLU A 6 -17.12 -21.78 11.49
N ILE A 7 -15.94 -21.33 11.92
CA ILE A 7 -14.89 -20.81 11.05
C ILE A 7 -13.63 -21.63 11.28
N TYR A 8 -13.22 -22.40 10.28
CA TYR A 8 -11.95 -23.14 10.27
C TYR A 8 -10.94 -22.34 9.48
N ALA A 9 -9.81 -21.98 10.08
CA ALA A 9 -8.87 -21.01 9.51
C ALA A 9 -7.42 -21.45 9.68
N ASP A 10 -6.64 -21.33 8.59
CA ASP A 10 -5.23 -21.67 8.52
C ASP A 10 -4.46 -20.70 7.59
N GLY A 11 -3.17 -20.55 7.83
CA GLY A 11 -2.27 -19.71 7.06
C GLY A 11 -0.92 -20.37 6.79
N ALA A 12 -0.48 -20.31 5.54
CA ALA A 12 0.77 -20.89 5.06
C ALA A 12 1.72 -19.80 4.50
N CYS A 13 3.03 -20.02 4.60
CA CYS A 13 4.04 -19.11 4.07
C CYS A 13 5.27 -19.88 3.55
N LYS A 14 5.61 -19.70 2.27
CA LYS A 14 6.80 -20.29 1.62
C LYS A 14 7.97 -19.34 1.73
N GLY A 15 8.84 -19.58 2.72
CA GLY A 15 9.84 -18.61 3.17
C GLY A 15 9.18 -17.58 4.08
N ASN A 16 9.77 -17.31 5.25
CA ASN A 16 9.14 -16.48 6.28
C ASN A 16 10.10 -15.33 6.69
N PRO A 17 10.02 -14.15 6.05
CA PRO A 17 8.99 -13.71 5.10
C PRO A 17 9.15 -14.25 3.66
N GLY A 18 8.05 -14.29 2.91
CA GLY A 18 7.97 -14.81 1.54
C GLY A 18 6.52 -14.94 1.06
N PRO A 19 6.26 -15.54 -0.12
CA PRO A 19 4.91 -15.77 -0.62
C PRO A 19 4.07 -16.59 0.37
N GLY A 20 2.92 -16.09 0.77
CA GLY A 20 2.04 -16.76 1.74
C GLY A 20 0.58 -16.70 1.34
N GLY A 21 -0.21 -17.62 1.86
CA GLY A 21 -1.63 -17.76 1.57
C GLY A 21 -2.43 -18.07 2.81
N TRP A 22 -3.70 -17.69 2.78
CA TRP A 22 -4.66 -17.94 3.84
C TRP A 22 -5.83 -18.74 3.28
N GLY A 23 -6.38 -19.63 4.11
CA GLY A 23 -7.51 -20.49 3.77
C GLY A 23 -8.52 -20.48 4.89
N VAL A 24 -9.80 -20.36 4.54
CA VAL A 24 -10.89 -20.36 5.53
C VAL A 24 -12.12 -21.08 5.01
N ILE A 25 -12.73 -21.85 5.91
CA ILE A 25 -14.03 -22.49 5.70
C ILE A 25 -15.01 -21.89 6.70
N ILE A 26 -16.11 -21.35 6.20
CA ILE A 26 -17.21 -20.82 7.00
C ILE A 26 -18.40 -21.75 6.86
N ARG A 27 -18.80 -22.39 7.96
CA ARG A 27 -19.97 -23.26 8.03
C ARG A 27 -21.10 -22.53 8.73
N ILE A 28 -22.19 -22.25 8.02
CA ILE A 28 -23.39 -21.59 8.54
C ILE A 28 -24.54 -22.57 8.43
N ASP A 29 -25.11 -22.98 9.57
CA ASP A 29 -26.28 -23.86 9.64
C ASP A 29 -26.14 -25.13 8.75
N GLY A 30 -24.92 -25.68 8.66
CA GLY A 30 -24.58 -26.90 7.90
C GLY A 30 -24.16 -26.67 6.44
N THR A 31 -24.13 -25.42 5.96
CA THR A 31 -23.65 -25.08 4.62
C THR A 31 -22.24 -24.51 4.68
N ASP A 32 -21.31 -25.08 3.91
CA ASP A 32 -19.91 -24.66 3.86
C ASP A 32 -19.67 -23.63 2.73
N ARG A 33 -18.90 -22.60 3.05
CA ARG A 33 -18.29 -21.69 2.08
C ARG A 33 -16.79 -21.66 2.29
N GLU A 34 -16.05 -21.67 1.20
CA GLU A 34 -14.58 -21.74 1.21
C GLU A 34 -14.01 -20.50 0.55
N LEU A 35 -13.02 -19.90 1.20
CA LEU A 35 -12.29 -18.76 0.66
C LEU A 35 -10.80 -19.00 0.84
N CYS A 36 -10.02 -18.59 -0.14
CA CYS A 36 -8.58 -18.51 -0.03
C CYS A 36 -8.05 -17.26 -0.72
N GLY A 37 -6.82 -16.89 -0.39
CA GLY A 37 -6.11 -15.81 -1.04
C GLY A 37 -4.64 -15.83 -0.70
N GLY A 38 -3.85 -14.99 -1.38
CA GLY A 38 -2.40 -14.96 -1.24
C GLY A 38 -1.82 -13.55 -1.17
N ASP A 39 -0.63 -13.45 -0.61
CA ASP A 39 0.20 -12.26 -0.55
C ASP A 39 1.63 -12.63 -0.98
N PRO A 40 2.20 -11.98 -2.02
CA PRO A 40 3.54 -12.31 -2.53
C PRO A 40 4.66 -12.11 -1.51
N TYR A 41 4.46 -11.30 -0.47
CA TYR A 41 5.49 -11.06 0.53
C TYR A 41 4.91 -10.81 1.93
N THR A 42 4.73 -11.90 2.67
CA THR A 42 4.10 -11.90 3.99
C THR A 42 4.84 -12.82 4.97
N THR A 43 4.26 -13.07 6.14
CA THR A 43 4.76 -14.02 7.14
C THR A 43 3.66 -14.99 7.51
N ASN A 44 4.00 -16.17 8.03
CA ASN A 44 3.01 -17.15 8.47
C ASN A 44 1.98 -16.55 9.43
N ASN A 45 2.46 -15.86 10.47
CA ASN A 45 1.60 -15.22 11.46
C ASN A 45 0.62 -14.18 10.88
N ARG A 46 0.96 -13.54 9.75
CA ARG A 46 0.05 -12.60 9.08
C ARG A 46 -1.03 -13.34 8.31
N MET A 47 -0.69 -14.44 7.64
CA MET A 47 -1.66 -15.26 6.89
C MET A 47 -2.65 -15.95 7.83
N GLU A 48 -2.16 -16.42 8.96
CA GLU A 48 -2.96 -17.01 10.04
C GLU A 48 -4.00 -16.03 10.59
N LEU A 49 -3.59 -14.78 10.85
CA LEU A 49 -4.51 -13.72 11.24
C LEU A 49 -5.49 -13.37 10.10
N MET A 50 -5.00 -13.32 8.86
CA MET A 50 -5.81 -12.97 7.70
C MET A 50 -6.92 -13.99 7.44
N ALA A 51 -6.64 -15.29 7.62
CA ALA A 51 -7.63 -16.36 7.44
C ALA A 51 -8.85 -16.14 8.34
N VAL A 52 -8.62 -15.88 9.64
CA VAL A 52 -9.69 -15.63 10.61
C VAL A 52 -10.42 -14.32 10.30
N ILE A 53 -9.68 -13.26 9.97
CA ILE A 53 -10.26 -11.97 9.57
C ILE A 53 -11.21 -12.17 8.39
N LYS A 54 -10.75 -12.85 7.34
CA LYS A 54 -11.53 -13.07 6.13
C LYS A 54 -12.78 -13.90 6.39
N GLY A 55 -12.72 -14.89 7.27
CA GLY A 55 -13.91 -15.60 7.75
C GLY A 55 -14.93 -14.67 8.39
N LEU A 56 -14.50 -13.85 9.35
CA LEU A 56 -15.39 -12.91 10.07
C LEU A 56 -15.98 -11.82 9.16
N GLU A 57 -15.25 -11.39 8.12
CA GLU A 57 -15.73 -10.38 7.16
C GLU A 57 -16.88 -10.85 6.30
N THR A 58 -17.10 -12.16 6.17
CA THR A 58 -18.23 -12.70 5.41
C THR A 58 -19.56 -12.59 6.15
N LEU A 59 -19.54 -12.30 7.45
CA LEU A 59 -20.72 -12.29 8.29
C LEU A 59 -21.45 -10.96 8.13
N SER A 60 -22.65 -11.00 7.56
CA SER A 60 -23.50 -9.82 7.33
C SER A 60 -24.28 -9.37 8.57
N ALA A 61 -24.29 -10.16 9.64
CA ALA A 61 -24.97 -9.85 10.90
C ALA A 61 -24.23 -10.45 12.12
N PRO A 62 -24.34 -9.82 13.30
CA PRO A 62 -23.76 -10.36 14.54
C PRO A 62 -24.25 -11.78 14.83
N SER A 63 -23.32 -12.72 14.90
CA SER A 63 -23.61 -14.15 15.02
C SER A 63 -22.93 -14.79 16.25
N ASN A 64 -23.31 -16.02 16.57
CA ASN A 64 -22.57 -16.86 17.52
C ASN A 64 -21.50 -17.63 16.75
N VAL A 65 -20.25 -17.18 16.85
CA VAL A 65 -19.14 -17.67 16.05
C VAL A 65 -18.25 -18.57 16.88
N HIS A 66 -17.92 -19.75 16.34
CA HIS A 66 -16.90 -20.64 16.86
C HIS A 66 -15.73 -20.67 15.88
N ILE A 67 -14.57 -20.17 16.30
CA ILE A 67 -13.36 -20.10 15.48
C ILE A 67 -12.44 -21.27 15.88
N ILE A 68 -12.07 -22.06 14.90
CA ILE A 68 -11.17 -23.20 14.99
C ILE A 68 -9.92 -22.90 14.15
N THR A 69 -8.76 -22.95 14.79
CA THR A 69 -7.46 -22.70 14.14
C THR A 69 -6.38 -23.53 14.81
N ASP A 70 -5.36 -23.93 14.06
CA ASP A 70 -4.17 -24.57 14.62
C ASP A 70 -3.07 -23.55 15.02
N SER A 71 -3.33 -22.28 14.78
CA SER A 71 -2.44 -21.20 15.16
C SER A 71 -2.59 -20.84 16.65
N LYS A 72 -1.64 -21.33 17.45
CA LYS A 72 -1.52 -20.88 18.85
C LYS A 72 -1.32 -19.36 18.94
N TYR A 73 -0.65 -18.77 17.94
CA TYR A 73 -0.42 -17.33 17.87
C TYR A 73 -1.74 -16.54 17.85
N VAL A 74 -2.69 -16.95 17.00
CA VAL A 74 -4.00 -16.31 16.90
C VAL A 74 -4.84 -16.59 18.15
N LYS A 75 -4.99 -17.88 18.51
CA LYS A 75 -5.82 -18.29 19.64
C LYS A 75 -5.37 -17.67 20.95
N GLU A 76 -4.08 -17.73 21.27
CA GLU A 76 -3.57 -17.14 22.53
C GLU A 76 -3.58 -15.62 22.49
N GLY A 77 -3.33 -15.01 21.32
CA GLY A 77 -3.46 -13.57 21.14
C GLY A 77 -4.85 -13.07 21.53
N MET A 78 -5.90 -13.68 20.97
CA MET A 78 -7.29 -13.29 21.24
C MET A 78 -7.81 -13.70 22.61
N THR A 79 -7.30 -14.78 23.23
CA THR A 79 -7.85 -15.29 24.50
C THR A 79 -7.06 -14.91 25.75
N LYS A 80 -5.74 -14.68 25.62
CA LYS A 80 -4.86 -14.40 26.78
C LYS A 80 -4.31 -12.98 26.79
N TYR A 81 -4.09 -12.38 25.62
CA TYR A 81 -3.28 -11.16 25.52
C TYR A 81 -4.07 -9.92 25.10
N ILE A 82 -5.17 -10.07 24.36
CA ILE A 82 -5.92 -8.96 23.76
C ILE A 82 -6.40 -7.96 24.82
N ASP A 83 -6.98 -8.41 25.93
CA ASP A 83 -7.50 -7.54 27.00
C ASP A 83 -6.38 -6.72 27.65
N LYS A 84 -5.19 -7.32 27.80
CA LYS A 84 -4.02 -6.63 28.31
C LYS A 84 -3.52 -5.59 27.30
N TRP A 85 -3.51 -5.91 26.01
CA TRP A 85 -3.08 -4.95 24.97
C TRP A 85 -4.04 -3.77 24.82
N ILE A 86 -5.34 -3.99 25.04
CA ILE A 86 -6.37 -2.95 25.04
C ILE A 86 -6.23 -2.07 26.28
N SER A 87 -6.20 -2.66 27.47
CA SER A 87 -6.11 -1.91 28.74
C SER A 87 -4.81 -1.11 28.88
N THR A 88 -3.71 -1.58 28.28
CA THR A 88 -2.43 -0.84 28.23
C THR A 88 -2.35 0.17 27.09
N GLY A 89 -3.40 0.30 26.27
CA GLY A 89 -3.40 1.15 25.07
C GLY A 89 -2.42 0.68 23.98
N LYS A 90 -1.76 -0.46 24.14
CA LYS A 90 -0.77 -0.98 23.20
C LYS A 90 -1.38 -1.28 21.83
N LEU A 91 -2.63 -1.75 21.80
CA LEU A 91 -3.39 -2.03 20.57
C LEU A 91 -4.00 -0.79 19.92
N PHE A 92 -3.92 0.41 20.50
CA PHE A 92 -4.52 1.61 19.90
C PHE A 92 -3.58 2.83 19.84
N SER A 93 -2.63 2.93 20.77
CA SER A 93 -1.74 4.07 20.95
C SER A 93 -0.29 3.81 20.51
N GLN A 94 0.17 2.56 20.46
CA GLN A 94 1.55 2.19 20.06
C GLN A 94 1.61 1.54 18.67
N LYS A 95 0.81 2.08 17.72
CA LYS A 95 0.57 1.48 16.39
C LYS A 95 1.84 1.14 15.58
N LYS A 96 2.89 1.96 15.69
CA LYS A 96 4.11 1.85 14.87
C LYS A 96 5.11 0.77 15.32
N SER A 97 5.05 0.28 16.56
CA SER A 97 6.02 -0.71 17.09
C SER A 97 5.42 -2.07 17.43
N PHE A 98 4.09 -2.19 17.39
CA PHE A 98 3.41 -3.43 17.70
C PHE A 98 3.30 -4.32 16.45
N LYS A 99 3.93 -5.49 16.48
CA LYS A 99 3.98 -6.41 15.33
C LYS A 99 2.58 -6.86 14.93
N ASN A 100 2.26 -6.79 13.65
CA ASN A 100 0.95 -7.13 13.07
C ASN A 100 -0.22 -6.33 13.68
N TYR A 101 0.07 -5.13 14.20
CA TYR A 101 -0.93 -4.23 14.79
C TYR A 101 -2.15 -4.04 13.88
N ASP A 102 -1.91 -3.86 12.59
CA ASP A 102 -2.93 -3.66 11.56
C ASP A 102 -3.96 -4.79 11.54
N LEU A 103 -3.49 -6.03 11.64
CA LEU A 103 -4.35 -7.22 11.64
C LEU A 103 -4.97 -7.47 13.01
N TRP A 104 -4.25 -7.22 14.11
CA TRP A 104 -4.80 -7.36 15.45
C TRP A 104 -5.94 -6.37 15.74
N GLU A 105 -5.79 -5.10 15.33
CA GLU A 105 -6.85 -4.09 15.48
C GLU A 105 -8.08 -4.50 14.68
N ARG A 106 -7.90 -4.94 13.42
CA ARG A 106 -8.99 -5.40 12.55
C ARG A 106 -9.70 -6.64 13.11
N LEU A 107 -8.94 -7.66 13.50
CA LEU A 107 -9.48 -8.89 14.07
C LEU A 107 -10.28 -8.62 15.34
N TYR A 108 -9.75 -7.78 16.23
CA TYR A 108 -10.45 -7.42 17.45
C TYR A 108 -11.78 -6.71 17.17
N LYS A 109 -11.80 -5.71 16.27
CA LYS A 109 -13.04 -5.01 15.90
C LYS A 109 -14.10 -5.97 15.35
N LEU A 110 -13.71 -6.85 14.44
CA LEU A 110 -14.62 -7.84 13.83
C LEU A 110 -15.14 -8.85 14.86
N ALA A 111 -14.27 -9.36 15.73
CA ALA A 111 -14.67 -10.30 16.78
C ALA A 111 -15.59 -9.64 17.82
N SER A 112 -15.33 -8.38 18.18
CA SER A 112 -16.12 -7.63 19.16
C SER A 112 -17.48 -7.21 18.61
N ALA A 113 -17.65 -7.18 17.28
CA ALA A 113 -18.93 -6.92 16.63
C ALA A 113 -19.86 -8.16 16.62
N GLN A 114 -19.36 -9.35 16.97
CA GLN A 114 -20.16 -10.56 17.06
C GLN A 114 -20.87 -10.67 18.41
N GLN A 115 -21.97 -11.43 18.46
CA GLN A 115 -22.69 -11.64 19.72
C GLN A 115 -21.88 -12.49 20.70
N LYS A 116 -21.22 -13.52 20.19
CA LYS A 116 -20.33 -14.38 20.96
C LYS A 116 -19.25 -14.94 20.04
N VAL A 117 -18.01 -14.97 20.52
CA VAL A 117 -16.89 -15.62 19.84
C VAL A 117 -16.25 -16.64 20.76
N GLU A 118 -16.25 -17.89 20.34
CA GLU A 118 -15.54 -19.00 20.99
C GLU A 118 -14.30 -19.38 20.18
N TRP A 119 -13.23 -19.76 20.86
CA TRP A 119 -11.94 -20.09 20.24
C TRP A 119 -11.50 -21.49 20.62
N SER A 120 -11.29 -22.34 19.62
CA SER A 120 -10.71 -23.68 19.80
C SER A 120 -9.40 -23.79 19.04
N TRP A 121 -8.41 -24.36 19.74
CA TRP A 121 -7.15 -24.74 19.12
C TRP A 121 -7.19 -26.21 18.76
N VAL A 122 -6.88 -26.53 17.51
CA VAL A 122 -6.67 -27.90 17.04
C VAL A 122 -5.20 -28.10 16.69
N ARG A 123 -4.75 -29.35 16.66
CA ARG A 123 -3.37 -29.63 16.27
C ARG A 123 -3.30 -29.72 14.73
N GLY A 124 -2.43 -28.94 14.10
CA GLY A 124 -2.19 -29.04 12.65
C GLY A 124 -1.78 -30.45 12.24
N HIS A 125 -2.24 -30.89 11.06
CA HIS A 125 -1.99 -32.20 10.45
C HIS A 125 -2.27 -33.40 11.39
N SER A 126 -3.35 -33.34 12.17
CA SER A 126 -3.73 -34.40 13.12
C SER A 126 -4.96 -35.21 12.70
N GLY A 127 -5.40 -35.11 11.44
CA GLY A 127 -6.58 -35.80 10.93
C GLY A 127 -7.89 -35.06 11.15
N HIS A 128 -7.88 -33.75 11.45
CA HIS A 128 -9.10 -32.95 11.50
C HIS A 128 -9.47 -32.52 10.07
N PRO A 129 -10.54 -33.05 9.45
CA PRO A 129 -10.80 -32.90 8.02
C PRO A 129 -10.93 -31.43 7.59
N GLU A 130 -11.65 -30.62 8.37
CA GLU A 130 -11.86 -29.21 8.06
C GLU A 130 -10.59 -28.36 8.22
N ASN A 131 -9.72 -28.64 9.20
CA ASN A 131 -8.47 -27.91 9.35
C ASN A 131 -7.46 -28.29 8.27
N GLU A 132 -7.39 -29.56 7.88
CA GLU A 132 -6.56 -29.99 6.75
C GLU A 132 -7.04 -29.40 5.42
N ARG A 133 -8.36 -29.22 5.28
CA ARG A 133 -8.95 -28.52 4.14
C ARG A 133 -8.64 -27.03 4.16
N ALA A 134 -8.62 -26.38 5.33
CA ALA A 134 -8.17 -25.00 5.48
C ALA A 134 -6.67 -24.83 5.15
N ASP A 135 -5.80 -25.75 5.57
CA ASP A 135 -4.37 -25.79 5.17
C ASP A 135 -4.22 -25.93 3.66
N TRP A 136 -5.00 -26.83 3.04
CA TRP A 136 -5.00 -27.01 1.58
C TRP A 136 -5.41 -25.71 0.86
N LEU A 137 -6.46 -25.04 1.34
CA LEU A 137 -6.90 -23.73 0.83
C LEU A 137 -5.81 -22.67 1.00
N ALA A 138 -5.11 -22.65 2.13
CA ALA A 138 -4.01 -21.70 2.37
C ALA A 138 -2.87 -21.91 1.36
N ASN A 139 -2.49 -23.17 1.11
CA ASN A 139 -1.49 -23.52 0.09
C ASN A 139 -1.96 -23.23 -1.34
N GLN A 140 -3.26 -23.40 -1.63
CA GLN A 140 -3.87 -22.98 -2.89
C GLN A 140 -3.74 -21.46 -3.06
N GLY A 141 -4.03 -20.68 -2.01
CA GLY A 141 -3.86 -19.23 -1.98
C GLY A 141 -2.43 -18.78 -2.34
N VAL A 142 -1.40 -19.50 -1.86
CA VAL A 142 0.00 -19.25 -2.26
C VAL A 142 0.20 -19.45 -3.77
N SER A 143 -0.44 -20.48 -4.34
CA SER A 143 -0.28 -20.82 -5.77
C SER A 143 -1.02 -19.88 -6.72
N THR A 144 -2.01 -19.15 -6.22
CA THR A 144 -2.80 -18.17 -6.98
C THR A 144 -2.17 -16.77 -7.01
N ILE A 145 -1.07 -16.55 -6.29
CA ILE A 145 -0.33 -15.28 -6.32
C ILE A 145 0.20 -15.06 -7.75
N GLY A 146 -0.32 -14.03 -8.43
CA GLY A 146 0.03 -13.70 -9.81
C GLY A 146 -0.79 -14.42 -10.90
N LYS A 147 -1.81 -15.22 -10.52
CA LYS A 147 -2.79 -15.76 -11.46
C LYS A 147 -4.17 -15.16 -11.15
N THR A 148 -4.73 -14.42 -12.11
CA THR A 148 -6.12 -13.98 -12.06
C THR A 148 -7.00 -15.22 -11.87
N VAL A 149 -7.66 -15.34 -10.72
CA VAL A 149 -8.66 -16.40 -10.51
C VAL A 149 -9.90 -15.97 -11.28
N GLU A 150 -10.16 -16.62 -12.42
CA GLU A 150 -11.50 -16.61 -13.02
C GLU A 150 -12.48 -17.15 -11.97
N SER A 151 -13.35 -16.26 -11.48
CA SER A 151 -14.47 -16.62 -10.62
C SER A 151 -15.41 -17.52 -11.41
N THR A 152 -15.27 -18.83 -11.24
CA THR A 152 -16.27 -19.77 -11.72
C THR A 152 -17.39 -19.85 -10.67
N ALA A 153 -18.62 -19.63 -11.17
CA ALA A 153 -19.94 -19.83 -10.55
C ALA A 153 -20.50 -18.72 -9.63
N MET A 154 -21.02 -17.65 -10.24
CA MET A 154 -22.28 -17.01 -9.83
C MET A 154 -23.04 -16.54 -11.10
N ASP A 155 -23.51 -17.48 -11.90
CA ASP A 155 -24.56 -17.19 -12.90
C ASP A 155 -25.88 -17.76 -12.39
N ASN A 156 -26.93 -16.94 -12.50
CA ASN A 156 -28.33 -17.13 -12.14
C ASN A 156 -28.75 -16.69 -10.73
N ILE A 157 -28.84 -15.36 -10.55
CA ILE A 157 -29.97 -14.77 -9.82
C ILE A 157 -30.67 -13.83 -10.79
N ASP A 158 -31.89 -14.20 -11.18
CA ASP A 158 -32.80 -13.41 -11.98
C ASP A 158 -33.29 -12.22 -11.12
N LEU A 159 -32.86 -11.01 -11.47
CA LEU A 159 -33.10 -9.76 -10.74
C LEU A 159 -34.41 -9.07 -11.16
N SER A 160 -35.37 -9.81 -11.72
CA SER A 160 -36.63 -9.25 -12.21
C SER A 160 -37.74 -9.05 -11.15
N ASP A 161 -37.51 -9.45 -9.89
CA ASP A 161 -38.59 -9.52 -8.88
C ASP A 161 -38.52 -8.53 -7.69
N PHE A 162 -37.64 -7.53 -7.68
CA PHE A 162 -37.64 -6.50 -6.61
C PHE A 162 -37.94 -5.10 -7.16
N THR A 163 -39.21 -4.84 -7.43
CA THR A 163 -39.73 -3.48 -7.60
C THR A 163 -40.12 -2.87 -6.26
N SER A 164 -39.64 -1.63 -6.07
CA SER A 164 -40.20 -0.54 -5.26
C SER A 164 -40.29 -0.68 -3.73
N GLU A 165 -39.90 0.44 -3.10
CA GLU A 165 -40.11 0.83 -1.69
C GLU A 165 -39.06 0.35 -0.68
N ASN A 166 -38.03 1.17 -0.48
CA ASN A 166 -37.63 1.64 0.86
C ASN A 166 -36.63 2.80 0.74
N SER A 167 -37.06 3.99 1.12
CA SER A 167 -36.35 5.28 1.04
C SER A 167 -35.36 5.53 2.19
N ASP A 168 -34.86 4.49 2.85
CA ASP A 168 -34.02 4.63 4.06
C ASP A 168 -32.54 4.19 3.86
N LEU A 169 -32.12 3.94 2.62
CA LEU A 169 -30.76 3.50 2.28
C LEU A 169 -29.77 4.64 1.94
N GLU A 170 -30.21 5.89 1.88
CA GLU A 170 -29.32 7.02 1.53
C GLU A 170 -28.48 7.58 2.69
N HIS A 171 -28.66 7.09 3.92
CA HIS A 171 -27.87 7.57 5.09
C HIS A 171 -26.78 6.62 5.59
N PHE A 172 -26.55 5.48 4.93
CA PHE A 172 -25.49 4.54 5.32
C PHE A 172 -24.32 4.41 4.31
N ASN A 173 -24.43 5.04 3.14
CA ASN A 173 -23.36 5.08 2.13
C ASN A 173 -22.28 6.16 2.40
N GLY A 174 -22.34 6.85 3.54
CA GLY A 174 -21.39 7.92 3.89
C GLY A 174 -20.19 7.51 4.75
N ILE A 175 -20.04 6.23 5.13
CA ILE A 175 -18.97 5.80 6.07
C ILE A 175 -18.19 4.57 5.54
N ILE A 176 -18.28 4.26 4.24
CA ILE A 176 -17.53 3.13 3.62
C ILE A 176 -16.48 3.63 2.62
N ASP A 177 -15.85 4.79 2.88
CA ASP A 177 -14.75 5.31 2.04
C ASP A 177 -13.44 5.50 2.83
N GLU A 178 -13.13 4.53 3.69
CA GLU A 178 -11.77 4.25 4.16
C GLU A 178 -11.53 2.73 4.17
N GLN A 179 -11.93 2.06 3.08
CA GLN A 179 -11.22 0.84 2.73
C GLN A 179 -9.82 1.25 2.30
N VAL A 180 -8.79 0.79 3.01
CA VAL A 180 -7.44 0.69 2.44
C VAL A 180 -7.54 -0.25 1.24
N HIS A 181 -7.95 0.30 0.10
CA HIS A 181 -7.66 -0.31 -1.18
C HIS A 181 -6.15 -0.49 -1.21
N ASN A 182 -5.67 -1.73 -1.34
CA ASN A 182 -4.33 -2.01 -1.85
C ASN A 182 -4.29 -1.51 -3.30
N LYS A 183 -4.39 -0.18 -3.49
CA LYS A 183 -4.41 0.42 -4.82
C LYS A 183 -3.02 0.22 -5.38
N ARG A 184 -2.91 -0.62 -6.41
CA ARG A 184 -1.66 -0.75 -7.18
C ARG A 184 -1.35 0.62 -7.75
N GLN A 185 -0.20 1.15 -7.39
CA GLN A 185 0.32 2.38 -7.96
C GLN A 185 1.44 2.01 -8.91
N ILE A 186 1.45 2.58 -10.10
CA ILE A 186 2.47 2.33 -11.10
C ILE A 186 3.13 3.67 -11.35
N VAL A 187 4.42 3.77 -11.08
CA VAL A 187 5.20 4.96 -11.48
C VAL A 187 5.76 4.66 -12.86
N LEU A 188 5.49 5.53 -13.81
CA LEU A 188 5.85 5.33 -15.21
C LEU A 188 6.57 6.56 -15.75
N ASP A 189 7.59 6.29 -16.56
CA ASP A 189 8.32 7.29 -17.33
C ASP A 189 8.53 6.75 -18.76
N THR A 190 8.59 7.65 -19.74
CA THR A 190 8.81 7.29 -21.14
C THR A 190 9.93 8.10 -21.78
N GLU A 191 10.80 7.42 -22.54
CA GLU A 191 11.70 8.10 -23.46
C GLU A 191 11.12 8.08 -24.86
N THR A 192 11.33 9.17 -25.59
CA THR A 192 10.69 9.40 -26.88
C THR A 192 11.69 9.90 -27.91
N THR A 193 11.35 9.73 -29.19
CA THR A 193 12.17 10.23 -30.31
C THR A 193 12.27 11.76 -30.40
N GLY A 194 11.46 12.51 -29.64
CA GLY A 194 11.36 13.97 -29.69
C GLY A 194 10.20 14.50 -28.84
N LEU A 195 9.84 15.77 -28.98
CA LEU A 195 9.03 16.48 -27.96
C LEU A 195 7.51 16.45 -28.16
N SER A 196 6.99 15.99 -29.30
CA SER A 196 5.54 16.06 -29.58
C SER A 196 4.99 14.85 -30.34
N ALA A 197 4.03 14.15 -29.72
CA ALA A 197 3.31 13.05 -30.35
C ALA A 197 2.53 13.46 -31.61
N GLU A 198 2.06 14.71 -31.68
CA GLU A 198 1.33 15.27 -32.84
C GLU A 198 2.22 15.39 -34.08
N GLN A 199 3.52 15.62 -33.90
CA GLN A 199 4.53 15.65 -34.97
C GLN A 199 4.97 14.23 -35.38
N GLY A 200 4.22 13.21 -34.94
CA GLY A 200 4.48 11.81 -35.23
C GLY A 200 5.64 11.21 -34.45
N HIS A 201 6.16 11.89 -33.42
CA HIS A 201 7.16 11.29 -32.54
C HIS A 201 6.59 10.06 -31.82
N ARG A 202 7.48 9.15 -31.49
CA ARG A 202 7.15 7.84 -30.93
C ARG A 202 7.96 7.54 -29.68
N ILE A 203 7.43 6.60 -28.90
CA ILE A 203 8.06 6.08 -27.69
C ILE A 203 9.18 5.10 -28.08
N ILE A 204 10.33 5.21 -27.42
CA ILE A 204 11.51 4.35 -27.62
C ILE A 204 11.89 3.56 -26.39
N GLU A 205 11.45 3.98 -25.21
CA GLU A 205 11.62 3.25 -23.96
C GLU A 205 10.39 3.49 -23.08
N ILE A 206 9.90 2.44 -22.44
CA ILE A 206 8.88 2.51 -21.39
C ILE A 206 9.49 1.88 -20.16
N GLY A 207 9.55 2.64 -19.07
CA GLY A 207 9.96 2.17 -17.77
C GLY A 207 8.83 2.39 -16.78
N ALA A 208 8.36 1.32 -16.17
CA ALA A 208 7.34 1.39 -15.14
C ALA A 208 7.71 0.51 -13.95
N VAL A 209 7.53 1.04 -12.75
CA VAL A 209 7.78 0.35 -11.49
C VAL A 209 6.49 0.25 -10.68
N GLU A 210 6.24 -0.94 -10.16
CA GLU A 210 5.04 -1.20 -9.38
C GLU A 210 5.28 -0.90 -7.89
N LEU A 211 4.35 -0.15 -7.31
CA LEU A 211 4.24 0.11 -5.89
C LEU A 211 2.94 -0.49 -5.35
N VAL A 212 3.09 -1.33 -4.34
CA VAL A 212 1.98 -1.84 -3.54
C VAL A 212 2.29 -1.53 -2.09
N ASN A 213 1.34 -0.93 -1.37
CA ASN A 213 1.53 -0.53 0.03
C ASN A 213 2.78 0.32 0.26
N ARG A 214 3.04 1.24 -0.68
CA ARG A 214 4.18 2.18 -0.62
C ARG A 214 5.55 1.49 -0.64
N ARG A 215 5.63 0.28 -1.19
CA ARG A 215 6.87 -0.48 -1.39
C ARG A 215 6.98 -0.92 -2.84
N LEU A 216 8.19 -0.85 -3.38
CA LEU A 216 8.52 -1.41 -4.68
C LEU A 216 8.36 -2.93 -4.63
N THR A 217 7.57 -3.49 -5.54
CA THR A 217 7.35 -4.93 -5.62
C THR A 217 8.43 -5.64 -6.42
N GLY A 218 9.15 -4.90 -7.28
CA GLY A 218 10.12 -5.43 -8.23
C GLY A 218 9.49 -6.03 -9.50
N ASN A 219 8.16 -6.01 -9.61
CA ASN A 219 7.43 -6.35 -10.82
C ASN A 219 7.48 -5.16 -11.79
N ASN A 220 8.66 -4.89 -12.34
CA ASN A 220 8.90 -3.76 -13.22
C ASN A 220 8.54 -4.12 -14.66
N PHE A 221 7.90 -3.19 -15.37
CA PHE A 221 7.64 -3.30 -16.79
C PHE A 221 8.64 -2.40 -17.53
N HIS A 222 9.58 -3.01 -18.25
CA HIS A 222 10.66 -2.29 -18.93
C HIS A 222 10.86 -2.82 -20.34
N HIS A 223 10.64 -1.96 -21.34
CA HIS A 223 10.82 -2.32 -22.74
C HIS A 223 11.47 -1.18 -23.52
N TYR A 224 12.46 -1.53 -24.33
CA TYR A 224 12.92 -0.71 -25.45
C TYR A 224 12.09 -1.03 -26.69
N LEU A 225 11.79 0.00 -27.47
CA LEU A 225 10.89 -0.09 -28.63
C LEU A 225 11.55 0.46 -29.88
N GLN A 226 11.27 -0.18 -31.01
CA GLN A 226 11.65 0.33 -32.31
C GLN A 226 10.63 1.39 -32.77
N PRO A 227 11.03 2.67 -32.94
CA PRO A 227 10.10 3.72 -33.34
C PRO A 227 9.78 3.75 -34.85
N GLU A 228 10.44 2.96 -35.71
CA GLU A 228 10.23 3.01 -37.17
C GLU A 228 10.49 4.40 -37.78
N ARG A 229 11.25 5.25 -37.09
CA ARG A 229 11.64 6.60 -37.52
C ARG A 229 13.01 6.99 -36.97
N GLU A 230 13.52 8.12 -37.45
CA GLU A 230 14.71 8.75 -36.89
C GLU A 230 14.42 9.37 -35.51
N ILE A 231 15.46 9.39 -34.68
CA ILE A 231 15.49 9.99 -33.35
C ILE A 231 16.12 11.37 -33.48
N ASP A 232 15.49 12.39 -32.90
CA ASP A 232 16.02 13.75 -32.96
C ASP A 232 17.35 13.84 -32.18
N ALA A 233 18.30 14.60 -32.71
CA ALA A 233 19.60 14.80 -32.08
C ALA A 233 19.50 15.35 -30.64
N GLY A 234 18.47 16.15 -30.35
CA GLY A 234 18.20 16.65 -29.00
C GLY A 234 17.77 15.56 -28.02
N ALA A 235 16.99 14.57 -28.47
CA ALA A 235 16.57 13.44 -27.64
C ALA A 235 17.77 12.51 -27.36
N ILE A 236 18.59 12.23 -28.39
CA ILE A 236 19.83 11.45 -28.24
C ILE A 236 20.77 12.06 -27.20
N GLN A 237 20.87 13.40 -27.11
CA GLN A 237 21.70 14.05 -26.09
C GLN A 237 21.18 13.86 -24.66
N VAL A 238 19.89 13.60 -24.48
CA VAL A 238 19.24 13.47 -23.17
C VAL A 238 19.32 12.03 -22.66
N HIS A 239 18.92 11.05 -23.48
CA HIS A 239 18.83 9.63 -23.08
C HIS A 239 19.95 8.75 -23.69
N GLY A 240 20.68 9.23 -24.72
CA GLY A 240 21.81 8.52 -25.33
C GLY A 240 21.46 7.26 -26.14
N ILE A 241 20.17 7.06 -26.45
CA ILE A 241 19.68 5.89 -27.19
C ILE A 241 19.74 6.22 -28.69
N THR A 242 20.42 5.37 -29.45
CA THR A 242 20.53 5.53 -30.91
C THR A 242 19.58 4.60 -31.64
N ARG A 243 19.27 4.92 -32.90
CA ARG A 243 18.39 4.11 -33.75
C ARG A 243 18.91 2.68 -33.93
N GLU A 244 20.22 2.53 -34.03
CA GLU A 244 20.89 1.24 -34.22
C GLU A 244 20.69 0.32 -33.01
N ALA A 245 20.69 0.88 -31.79
CA ALA A 245 20.47 0.11 -30.56
C ALA A 245 19.02 -0.40 -30.41
N LEU A 246 18.09 0.19 -31.16
CA LEU A 246 16.67 -0.16 -31.17
C LEU A 246 16.26 -1.01 -32.37
N ALA A 247 17.18 -1.32 -33.30
CA ALA A 247 16.87 -2.03 -34.55
C ALA A 247 16.29 -3.44 -34.34
N ASP A 248 16.75 -4.12 -33.30
CA ASP A 248 16.36 -5.48 -32.90
C ASP A 248 15.18 -5.52 -31.91
N LYS A 249 14.70 -4.35 -31.48
CA LYS A 249 13.70 -4.23 -30.42
C LYS A 249 12.27 -4.37 -30.94
N PRO A 250 11.33 -4.83 -30.10
CA PRO A 250 9.93 -4.99 -30.50
C PRO A 250 9.28 -3.66 -30.91
N LEU A 251 8.25 -3.76 -31.76
CA LEU A 251 7.35 -2.64 -32.05
C LEU A 251 6.38 -2.44 -30.89
N PHE A 252 5.88 -1.21 -30.72
CA PHE A 252 4.85 -0.90 -29.70
C PHE A 252 3.62 -1.82 -29.80
N SER A 253 3.20 -2.16 -31.03
CA SER A 253 2.05 -3.05 -31.27
C SER A 253 2.16 -4.43 -30.64
N SER A 254 3.38 -4.93 -30.43
CA SER A 254 3.62 -6.24 -29.81
C SER A 254 3.45 -6.23 -28.29
N ILE A 255 3.71 -5.08 -27.65
CA ILE A 255 3.61 -4.93 -26.19
C ILE A 255 2.33 -4.22 -25.74
N ALA A 256 1.56 -3.64 -26.65
CA ALA A 256 0.42 -2.79 -26.32
C ALA A 256 -0.65 -3.50 -25.48
N ALA A 257 -0.97 -4.76 -25.78
CA ALA A 257 -1.92 -5.54 -25.00
C ALA A 257 -1.41 -5.80 -23.57
N GLU A 258 -0.14 -6.18 -23.45
CA GLU A 258 0.52 -6.42 -22.16
C GLU A 258 0.59 -5.15 -21.32
N LEU A 259 0.92 -4.01 -21.93
CA LEU A 259 0.95 -2.71 -21.28
C LEU A 259 -0.44 -2.31 -20.76
N ILE A 260 -1.50 -2.50 -21.56
CA ILE A 260 -2.87 -2.21 -21.14
C ILE A 260 -3.24 -3.03 -19.91
N ASP A 261 -2.97 -4.34 -19.94
CA ASP A 261 -3.31 -5.23 -18.84
C ASP A 261 -2.48 -4.93 -17.58
N TYR A 262 -1.20 -4.56 -17.77
CA TYR A 262 -0.35 -4.10 -16.70
C TYR A 262 -0.87 -2.79 -16.08
N LEU A 263 -1.35 -1.82 -16.86
CA LEU A 263 -1.85 -0.55 -16.34
C LEU A 263 -3.28 -0.61 -15.78
N ARG A 264 -4.03 -1.66 -16.08
CA ARG A 264 -5.46 -1.75 -15.78
C ARG A 264 -5.75 -1.66 -14.28
N GLY A 265 -6.65 -0.74 -13.92
CA GLY A 265 -7.12 -0.55 -12.54
C GLY A 265 -6.06 0.00 -11.57
N ALA A 266 -4.89 0.40 -12.06
CA ALA A 266 -3.84 1.00 -11.26
C ALA A 266 -3.99 2.52 -11.15
N GLU A 267 -3.24 3.12 -10.22
CA GLU A 267 -3.00 4.55 -10.18
C GLU A 267 -1.65 4.87 -10.83
N LEU A 268 -1.69 5.56 -11.96
CA LEU A 268 -0.53 5.89 -12.76
C LEU A 268 0.09 7.20 -12.28
N ILE A 269 1.34 7.14 -11.84
CA ILE A 269 2.09 8.26 -11.29
C ILE A 269 3.18 8.63 -12.30
N MET A 270 3.13 9.87 -12.78
CA MET A 270 4.06 10.40 -13.78
C MET A 270 4.56 11.78 -13.36
N HIS A 271 5.67 12.23 -13.96
CA HIS A 271 6.16 13.59 -13.76
C HIS A 271 5.95 14.39 -15.04
N ASN A 272 5.04 15.38 -15.02
CA ASN A 272 4.52 16.03 -16.22
C ASN A 272 3.64 15.09 -17.07
N ALA A 273 2.64 14.48 -16.43
CA ALA A 273 1.82 13.39 -16.97
C ALA A 273 1.17 13.72 -18.33
N GLN A 274 0.90 15.00 -18.62
CA GLN A 274 0.35 15.42 -19.91
C GLN A 274 1.23 15.00 -21.10
N PHE A 275 2.55 14.98 -20.93
CA PHE A 275 3.49 14.57 -21.96
C PHE A 275 3.37 13.07 -22.25
N ASP A 276 3.62 12.23 -21.26
CA ASP A 276 3.60 10.77 -21.39
C ASP A 276 2.23 10.25 -21.84
N ILE A 277 1.14 10.78 -21.29
CA ILE A 277 -0.23 10.39 -21.68
C ILE A 277 -0.49 10.74 -23.14
N GLY A 278 0.01 11.89 -23.63
CA GLY A 278 -0.10 12.27 -25.03
C GLY A 278 0.55 11.25 -25.96
N PHE A 279 1.75 10.78 -25.60
CA PHE A 279 2.47 9.75 -26.35
C PHE A 279 1.80 8.38 -26.26
N LEU A 280 1.42 7.94 -25.07
CA LEU A 280 0.76 6.66 -24.86
C LEU A 280 -0.59 6.58 -25.60
N ASN A 281 -1.42 7.62 -25.51
CA ASN A 281 -2.69 7.68 -26.23
C ASN A 281 -2.49 7.67 -27.75
N ALA A 282 -1.46 8.36 -28.26
CA ALA A 282 -1.15 8.35 -29.69
C ALA A 282 -0.72 6.97 -30.18
N GLU A 283 0.13 6.26 -29.43
CA GLU A 283 0.55 4.90 -29.78
C GLU A 283 -0.58 3.87 -29.62
N LEU A 284 -1.37 3.96 -28.55
CA LEU A 284 -2.55 3.11 -28.34
C LEU A 284 -3.59 3.31 -29.44
N LYS A 285 -3.83 4.55 -29.87
CA LYS A 285 -4.72 4.84 -31.00
C LYS A 285 -4.24 4.16 -32.28
N ARG A 286 -2.95 4.29 -32.63
CA ARG A 286 -2.37 3.62 -33.81
C ARG A 286 -2.49 2.10 -33.73
N TRP A 287 -2.31 1.53 -32.53
CA TRP A 287 -2.49 0.10 -32.32
C TRP A 287 -3.96 -0.32 -32.44
N CYS A 288 -4.90 0.43 -31.86
CA CYS A 288 -6.34 0.17 -32.00
C CYS A 288 -6.79 0.26 -33.46
N ASP A 289 -6.29 1.25 -34.21
CA ASP A 289 -6.54 1.41 -35.65
C ASP A 289 -6.01 0.21 -36.46
N SER A 290 -4.88 -0.40 -36.05
CA SER A 290 -4.31 -1.56 -36.76
C SER A 290 -5.03 -2.88 -36.51
N ILE A 291 -5.78 -2.99 -35.41
CA ILE A 291 -6.57 -4.17 -35.04
C ILE A 291 -8.09 -3.95 -35.17
N ASP A 292 -8.51 -2.84 -35.78
CA ASP A 292 -9.91 -2.43 -35.97
C ASP A 292 -10.74 -2.44 -34.67
N LYS A 293 -10.18 -1.85 -33.60
CA LYS A 293 -10.84 -1.71 -32.30
C LYS A 293 -11.08 -0.24 -31.95
N PRO A 294 -12.08 0.06 -31.09
CA PRO A 294 -12.28 1.42 -30.61
C PRO A 294 -11.04 1.95 -29.89
N ALA A 295 -10.71 3.22 -30.11
CA ALA A 295 -9.57 3.87 -29.48
C ALA A 295 -9.73 3.84 -27.95
N ILE A 296 -8.66 3.43 -27.27
CA ILE A 296 -8.60 3.36 -25.81
C ILE A 296 -7.69 4.49 -25.32
N SER A 297 -8.16 5.29 -24.37
CA SER A 297 -7.34 6.30 -23.70
C SER A 297 -6.85 5.76 -22.36
N ILE A 298 -5.63 6.13 -21.95
CA ILE A 298 -5.06 5.75 -20.64
C ILE A 298 -5.99 6.13 -19.47
N THR A 299 -6.64 7.29 -19.57
CA THR A 299 -7.60 7.79 -18.56
C THR A 299 -8.85 6.94 -18.41
N ASP A 300 -9.19 6.11 -19.41
CA ASP A 300 -10.34 5.20 -19.35
C ASP A 300 -10.00 3.91 -18.58
N ILE A 301 -8.70 3.58 -18.48
CA ILE A 301 -8.21 2.32 -17.89
C ILE A 301 -7.67 2.52 -16.46
N CYS A 302 -7.15 3.70 -16.15
CA CYS A 302 -6.44 3.98 -14.91
C CYS A 302 -6.63 5.42 -14.43
N SER A 303 -6.43 5.65 -13.12
CA SER A 303 -6.43 7.00 -12.55
C SER A 303 -5.02 7.59 -12.63
N VAL A 304 -4.88 8.86 -13.03
CA VAL A 304 -3.59 9.52 -13.23
C VAL A 304 -3.28 10.50 -12.10
N VAL A 305 -2.03 10.50 -11.63
CA VAL A 305 -1.47 11.46 -10.68
C VAL A 305 -0.24 12.12 -11.28
N ASP A 306 -0.27 13.44 -11.43
CA ASP A 306 0.89 14.23 -11.86
C ASP A 306 1.70 14.74 -10.66
N THR A 307 2.89 14.20 -10.49
CA THR A 307 3.83 14.59 -9.43
C THR A 307 4.41 15.99 -9.63
N LEU A 308 4.47 16.52 -10.85
CA LEU A 308 4.92 17.88 -11.10
C LEU A 308 3.91 18.89 -10.55
N ASP A 309 2.62 18.62 -10.69
CA ASP A 309 1.57 19.43 -10.09
C ASP A 309 1.58 19.34 -8.56
N MET A 310 1.82 18.15 -8.00
CA MET A 310 2.05 18.00 -6.56
C MET A 310 3.25 18.85 -6.10
N ALA A 311 4.36 18.78 -6.81
CA ALA A 311 5.58 19.53 -6.48
C ALA A 311 5.40 21.04 -6.64
N ARG A 312 4.64 21.51 -7.63
CA ARG A 312 4.28 22.94 -7.81
C ARG A 312 3.43 23.48 -6.67
N ARG A 313 2.53 22.65 -6.12
CA ARG A 313 1.72 23.02 -4.94
C ARG A 313 2.56 23.08 -3.68
N GLU A 314 3.50 22.14 -3.51
CA GLU A 314 4.38 22.08 -2.33
C GLU A 314 5.48 23.16 -2.37
N TYR A 315 6.02 23.45 -3.56
CA TYR A 315 7.11 24.40 -3.79
C TYR A 315 6.75 25.42 -4.88
N PRO A 316 5.84 26.36 -4.60
CA PRO A 316 5.43 27.37 -5.56
C PRO A 316 6.60 28.30 -5.92
N GLY A 317 6.76 28.61 -7.21
CA GLY A 317 7.78 29.53 -7.73
C GLY A 317 9.21 28.97 -7.80
N GLN A 318 9.42 27.72 -7.38
CA GLN A 318 10.71 27.04 -7.51
C GLN A 318 10.75 26.15 -8.75
N ARG A 319 11.96 25.77 -9.18
CA ARG A 319 12.13 24.74 -10.19
C ARG A 319 11.79 23.38 -9.56
N ASN A 320 10.96 22.59 -10.24
CA ASN A 320 10.42 21.33 -9.74
C ASN A 320 10.66 20.17 -10.71
N SER A 321 11.80 20.17 -11.42
CA SER A 321 12.21 19.02 -12.23
C SER A 321 12.62 17.84 -11.34
N LEU A 322 12.55 16.62 -11.87
CA LEU A 322 12.91 15.39 -11.17
C LEU A 322 14.30 15.47 -10.51
N ASP A 323 15.32 15.98 -11.22
CA ASP A 323 16.67 16.17 -10.65
C ASP A 323 16.70 17.05 -9.41
N ILE A 324 15.88 18.11 -9.41
CA ILE A 324 15.83 19.07 -8.30
C ILE A 324 15.09 18.45 -7.12
N LEU A 325 14.03 17.67 -7.39
CA LEU A 325 13.32 16.92 -6.37
C LEU A 325 14.21 15.82 -5.75
N CYS A 326 14.99 15.10 -6.56
CA CYS A 326 15.95 14.11 -6.06
C CYS A 326 16.96 14.76 -5.09
N LYS A 327 17.54 15.90 -5.49
CA LYS A 327 18.45 16.67 -4.62
C LYS A 327 17.76 17.15 -3.34
N ARG A 328 16.50 17.60 -3.43
CA ARG A 328 15.73 18.12 -2.30
C ARG A 328 15.40 17.05 -1.27
N TYR A 329 15.03 15.85 -1.72
CA TYR A 329 14.72 14.71 -0.84
C TYR A 329 15.95 13.85 -0.52
N ASN A 330 17.15 14.31 -0.89
CA ASN A 330 18.42 13.64 -0.62
C ASN A 330 18.46 12.19 -1.18
N ILE A 331 17.86 12.01 -2.36
CA ILE A 331 17.84 10.76 -3.13
C ILE A 331 19.06 10.77 -4.05
N ASP A 332 19.84 9.69 -3.99
CA ASP A 332 21.06 9.54 -4.78
C ASP A 332 20.73 9.33 -6.26
N ASN A 333 21.06 10.32 -7.09
CA ASN A 333 20.97 10.25 -8.54
C ASN A 333 22.36 10.14 -9.21
N SER A 334 23.42 9.81 -8.47
CA SER A 334 24.79 9.74 -9.00
C SER A 334 24.98 8.67 -10.09
N LYS A 335 24.14 7.64 -10.10
CA LYS A 335 24.12 6.59 -11.15
C LYS A 335 23.48 7.07 -12.46
N ARG A 336 22.80 8.23 -12.44
CA ARG A 336 22.12 8.83 -13.59
C ARG A 336 23.11 9.67 -14.39
N THR A 337 23.74 9.07 -15.38
CA THR A 337 24.60 9.78 -16.35
C THR A 337 23.81 10.27 -17.57
N LEU A 338 22.80 9.50 -17.99
CA LEU A 338 21.82 9.83 -19.01
C LEU A 338 20.41 9.54 -18.48
N HIS A 339 19.39 10.12 -19.10
CA HIS A 339 17.99 9.76 -18.80
C HIS A 339 17.71 8.34 -19.28
N GLY A 340 16.89 7.63 -18.54
CA GLY A 340 16.50 6.27 -18.87
C GLY A 340 15.22 5.93 -18.13
N ALA A 341 14.22 5.47 -18.88
CA ALA A 341 12.84 5.43 -18.39
C ALA A 341 12.70 4.62 -17.09
N LEU A 342 13.39 3.47 -16.98
CA LEU A 342 13.31 2.63 -15.78
C LEU A 342 13.95 3.31 -14.56
N LEU A 343 15.15 3.90 -14.74
CA LEU A 343 15.87 4.59 -13.67
C LEU A 343 15.08 5.82 -13.21
N ASP A 344 14.51 6.55 -14.14
CA ASP A 344 13.72 7.75 -13.87
C ASP A 344 12.39 7.41 -13.19
N ALA A 345 11.74 6.31 -13.57
CA ALA A 345 10.59 5.77 -12.85
C ALA A 345 10.95 5.34 -11.40
N GLU A 346 12.11 4.71 -11.18
CA GLU A 346 12.59 4.36 -9.83
C GLU A 346 12.88 5.60 -8.97
N LEU A 347 13.56 6.60 -9.53
CA LEU A 347 13.84 7.88 -8.86
C LEU A 347 12.54 8.61 -8.54
N LEU A 348 11.61 8.67 -9.50
CA LEU A 348 10.30 9.27 -9.33
C LEU A 348 9.49 8.55 -8.26
N ALA A 349 9.55 7.21 -8.18
CA ALA A 349 8.90 6.44 -7.13
C ALA A 349 9.42 6.83 -5.75
N ASN A 350 10.74 6.94 -5.59
CA ASN A 350 11.35 7.38 -4.34
C ASN A 350 10.96 8.82 -3.98
N VAL A 351 10.95 9.74 -4.95
CA VAL A 351 10.50 11.13 -4.76
C VAL A 351 9.03 11.16 -4.34
N TYR A 352 8.16 10.44 -5.04
CA TYR A 352 6.73 10.36 -4.74
C TYR A 352 6.49 9.79 -3.34
N LEU A 353 7.22 8.74 -2.95
CA LEU A 353 7.16 8.18 -1.60
C LEU A 353 7.63 9.16 -0.53
N ALA A 354 8.64 10.00 -0.83
CA ALA A 354 9.10 11.04 0.08
C ALA A 354 8.08 12.19 0.20
N MET A 355 7.53 12.66 -0.92
CA MET A 355 6.49 13.71 -0.97
C MET A 355 5.23 13.31 -0.21
N THR A 356 4.76 12.07 -0.43
CA THR A 356 3.54 11.54 0.21
C THR A 356 3.80 10.88 1.57
N GLY A 357 5.06 10.74 1.96
CA GLY A 357 5.47 10.01 3.17
C GLY A 357 5.09 10.70 4.47
N GLY A 358 4.88 12.02 4.43
CA GLY A 358 4.63 12.85 5.61
C GLY A 358 5.84 12.88 6.54
N GLN A 359 6.35 14.07 6.83
CA GLN A 359 7.46 14.36 7.76
C GLN A 359 7.72 13.31 8.85
N THR A 360 8.66 12.40 8.58
CA THR A 360 9.53 11.78 9.59
C THR A 360 10.77 12.64 9.87
N THR A 361 10.79 13.88 9.40
CA THR A 361 11.78 14.89 9.80
C THR A 361 11.43 15.40 11.19
N LEU A 362 11.70 14.57 12.19
CA LEU A 362 11.89 14.98 13.56
C LEU A 362 13.08 15.95 13.58
N ILE A 363 12.83 17.22 13.90
CA ILE A 363 13.65 18.09 14.74
C ILE A 363 15.15 17.75 14.73
N TRP A 364 15.91 18.22 13.73
CA TRP A 364 17.26 18.77 13.90
C TRP A 364 17.76 19.34 12.57
N MET A 365 18.32 20.57 12.60
CA MET A 365 18.93 21.35 11.51
C MET A 365 18.14 22.57 11.02
N SER A 366 17.87 23.50 11.95
CA SER A 366 18.14 24.93 11.69
C SER A 366 18.53 25.65 12.98
N GLU A 367 19.57 25.18 13.67
CA GLU A 367 20.47 26.11 14.34
C GLU A 367 21.57 26.44 13.33
N GLY A 368 21.48 27.63 12.75
CA GLY A 368 22.36 28.04 11.65
C GLY A 368 22.07 29.44 11.16
N ASN A 369 22.49 30.43 11.95
CA ASN A 369 22.78 31.81 11.56
C ASN A 369 21.63 32.69 11.01
N VAL A 370 20.93 33.36 11.93
CA VAL A 370 20.33 34.67 11.64
C VAL A 370 21.37 35.73 11.97
N ASN A 371 22.05 36.25 10.94
CA ASN A 371 22.79 37.50 11.04
C ASN A 371 22.11 38.55 10.15
N ASN A 372 21.53 39.53 10.85
CA ASN A 372 21.09 40.88 10.46
C ASN A 372 20.79 41.22 8.99
N GLY A 373 19.53 41.57 8.75
CA GLY A 373 19.06 42.30 7.58
C GLY A 373 17.62 42.79 7.79
N THR A 374 17.50 43.92 8.47
CA THR A 374 16.32 44.71 8.82
C THR A 374 15.18 44.70 7.77
N SER A 375 13.96 44.32 8.16
CA SER A 375 12.74 45.15 7.96
C SER A 375 11.47 44.47 8.49
N ASN A 376 10.66 45.29 9.16
CA ASN A 376 9.44 44.99 9.88
C ASN A 376 8.36 44.24 9.07
N SER A 377 7.85 43.14 9.63
CA SER A 377 6.40 42.90 9.81
C SER A 377 6.17 41.64 10.64
N SER A 378 6.27 41.76 11.96
CA SER A 378 5.86 40.70 12.88
C SER A 378 4.34 40.63 12.94
N SER A 379 3.74 39.86 12.03
CA SER A 379 2.40 39.31 12.23
C SER A 379 2.44 38.40 13.46
N LYS A 380 2.11 38.98 14.62
CA LYS A 380 1.87 38.26 15.88
C LYS A 380 0.81 37.18 15.64
N VAL A 381 1.24 35.92 15.51
CA VAL A 381 0.35 34.78 15.72
C VAL A 381 -0.07 34.84 17.20
N LYS A 382 -1.28 35.36 17.45
CA LYS A 382 -1.87 35.33 18.79
C LYS A 382 -2.06 33.85 19.17
N SER A 383 -1.23 33.37 20.09
CA SER A 383 -1.39 32.07 20.75
C SER A 383 -2.79 32.01 21.37
N ARG A 384 -3.70 31.24 20.74
CA ARG A 384 -5.10 31.12 21.17
C ARG A 384 -5.27 30.15 22.35
N ARG A 385 -4.38 30.18 23.35
CA ARG A 385 -4.45 29.28 24.52
C ARG A 385 -3.99 29.96 25.82
N GLU A 386 -4.41 31.19 26.06
CA GLU A 386 -4.05 31.89 27.32
C GLU A 386 -4.85 31.44 28.55
N ASN A 387 -5.86 30.56 28.43
CA ASN A 387 -6.69 30.13 29.58
C ASN A 387 -7.20 28.68 29.48
N LEU A 388 -6.32 27.70 29.26
CA LEU A 388 -6.66 26.28 29.44
C LEU A 388 -5.98 25.77 30.71
N SER A 389 -6.74 25.66 31.79
CA SER A 389 -6.30 24.95 33.00
C SER A 389 -6.47 23.45 32.79
N LEU A 390 -5.41 22.79 32.35
CA LEU A 390 -5.37 21.34 32.22
C LEU A 390 -4.90 20.72 33.54
N PRO A 391 -5.51 19.61 33.99
CA PRO A 391 -5.06 18.92 35.19
C PRO A 391 -3.64 18.38 34.97
N VAL A 392 -2.70 18.82 35.81
CA VAL A 392 -1.34 18.28 35.85
C VAL A 392 -1.31 17.13 36.85
N ILE A 393 -1.20 15.91 36.35
CA ILE A 393 -1.08 14.71 37.18
C ILE A 393 0.39 14.56 37.56
N GLN A 394 0.69 14.79 38.84
CA GLN A 394 2.03 14.62 39.40
C GLN A 394 2.30 13.15 39.68
N ALA A 395 3.57 12.76 39.58
CA ALA A 395 4.01 11.44 40.03
C ALA A 395 3.74 11.29 41.54
N ASN A 396 3.29 10.10 41.94
CA ASN A 396 3.11 9.81 43.36
C ASN A 396 4.47 9.57 44.06
N ALA A 397 4.47 9.51 45.39
CA ALA A 397 5.69 9.37 46.18
C ALA A 397 6.44 8.05 45.89
N GLU A 398 5.71 6.99 45.53
CA GLU A 398 6.26 5.67 45.22
C GLU A 398 6.96 5.64 43.85
N GLU A 399 6.36 6.29 42.84
CA GLU A 399 6.93 6.51 41.51
C GLU A 399 8.19 7.38 41.59
N SER A 400 8.15 8.44 42.41
CA SER A 400 9.30 9.32 42.63
C SER A 400 10.47 8.58 43.30
N SER A 401 10.18 7.75 44.31
CA SER A 401 11.19 6.91 44.97
C SER A 401 11.77 5.86 44.03
N SER A 402 10.92 5.21 43.24
CA SER A 402 11.33 4.22 42.23
C SER A 402 12.21 4.85 41.15
N HIS A 403 11.87 6.06 40.71
CA HIS A 403 12.67 6.83 39.77
C HIS A 403 14.04 7.19 40.36
N GLN A 404 14.10 7.63 41.60
CA GLN A 404 15.37 7.96 42.27
C GLN A 404 16.28 6.74 42.43
N GLN A 405 15.73 5.56 42.77
CA GLN A 405 16.48 4.30 42.78
C GLN A 405 17.02 3.93 41.40
N LEU A 406 16.24 4.17 40.34
CA LEU A 406 16.68 3.94 38.97
C LEU A 406 17.84 4.87 38.58
N LEU A 407 17.75 6.16 38.91
CA LEU A 407 18.81 7.13 38.66
C LEU A 407 20.12 6.74 39.37
N GLN A 408 20.06 6.30 40.63
CA GLN A 408 21.23 5.80 41.36
C GLN A 408 21.84 4.54 40.71
N ARG A 409 21.02 3.63 40.18
CA ARG A 409 21.52 2.47 39.43
C ARG A 409 22.20 2.87 38.12
N ILE A 410 21.63 3.85 37.41
CA ILE A 410 22.21 4.41 36.19
C ILE A 410 23.55 5.07 36.51
N ASP A 411 23.61 5.86 37.56
CA ASP A 411 24.84 6.53 37.98
C ASP A 411 25.96 5.54 38.35
N LYS A 412 25.60 4.49 39.10
CA LYS A 412 26.52 3.41 39.46
C LYS A 412 27.02 2.62 38.23
N LYS A 413 26.18 2.42 37.22
CA LYS A 413 26.55 1.74 35.96
C LYS A 413 27.33 2.64 35.01
N SER A 414 27.08 3.94 35.05
CA SER A 414 27.71 4.94 34.18
C SER A 414 28.92 5.61 34.82
N SER A 415 29.41 5.10 35.95
CA SER A 415 30.58 5.62 36.68
C SER A 415 30.47 7.12 36.99
N GLY A 416 29.32 7.60 37.48
CA GLY A 416 29.14 8.99 37.91
C GLY A 416 28.67 9.98 36.83
N LYS A 417 28.23 9.49 35.66
CA LYS A 417 27.81 10.32 34.53
C LYS A 417 26.29 10.45 34.36
N CYS A 418 25.51 10.37 35.45
CA CYS A 418 24.07 10.60 35.36
C CYS A 418 23.75 12.10 35.31
N LEU A 419 23.39 12.64 34.13
CA LEU A 419 23.07 14.05 33.92
C LEU A 419 21.90 14.60 34.75
N TRP A 420 21.02 13.72 35.25
CA TRP A 420 19.89 14.14 36.09
C TRP A 420 20.30 14.31 37.57
N LEU A 421 21.39 13.67 38.00
CA LEU A 421 21.91 13.74 39.37
C LEU A 421 23.08 14.72 39.52
N GLN A 422 23.55 15.31 38.41
CA GLN A 422 24.51 16.42 38.38
C GLN A 422 23.77 17.74 38.49
#